data_AF-A0A067DDI1-F1
#
_entry.id   AF-A0A067DDI1-F1
#
_cell.length_a   1.000
_cell.length_b   1.000
_cell.length_c   1.000
_cell.angle_alpha   90.00
_cell.angle_beta   90.00
_cell.angle_gamma   90.00
#
_symmetry.space_group_name_H-M   'P 1'
#
loop_
_entity.id
_entity.type
_entity.pdbx_description
1 polymer ?
#
loop_
_entity_poly.entity_id
_entity_poly.type
_entity_poly.pdbx_seq_one_letter_code
_entity_poly.pdbx_strand_id
1 'polypeptide(L)'
;MPYRMQLFVDISTLLKPLADYAGILLHIKKNLSAEMSPIIVVGASYGGMLAAWFRLKYPHIALGAVASSAPILYFDNITPSNAYYDLVSKDFREGSESCYKTIKQSWAEIDK
;
A
#
# COMPACT_ATOMS: atom_id res chain seq x y z
N MET A 1 -21.82 27.68 -2.37
CA MET A 1 -20.46 27.27 -2.80
C MET A 1 -19.87 26.34 -1.74
N PRO A 2 -19.81 25.01 -1.98
CA PRO A 2 -19.12 24.09 -1.07
C PRO A 2 -18.04 23.28 -1.80
N TYR A 3 -16.77 23.56 -1.52
CA TYR A 3 -15.64 22.66 -1.77
C TYR A 3 -14.65 22.76 -0.61
N ARG A 4 -15.01 22.20 0.55
CA ARG A 4 -14.08 22.05 1.67
C ARG A 4 -14.49 20.89 2.59
N MET A 5 -14.62 19.69 2.02
CA MET A 5 -14.97 18.51 2.83
C MET A 5 -14.52 17.20 2.15
N GLN A 6 -13.21 16.99 1.95
CA GLN A 6 -12.69 15.64 1.61
C GLN A 6 -11.19 15.43 1.89
N LEU A 7 -10.61 16.10 2.90
CA LEU A 7 -9.20 15.88 3.32
C LEU A 7 -9.05 15.49 4.80
N PHE A 8 -10.17 15.29 5.49
CA PHE A 8 -10.25 14.78 6.87
C PHE A 8 -10.81 13.36 6.90
N VAL A 9 -10.42 12.50 5.96
CA VAL A 9 -10.32 11.06 6.32
C VAL A 9 -9.02 10.99 7.11
N ASP A 10 -9.20 11.03 8.42
CA ASP A 10 -8.31 11.65 9.38
C ASP A 10 -6.89 11.05 9.34
N ILE A 11 -5.86 11.90 9.22
CA ILE A 11 -4.43 11.53 9.35
C ILE A 11 -4.20 10.72 10.65
N SER A 12 -5.04 10.94 11.66
CA SER A 12 -5.07 10.18 12.92
C SER A 12 -5.28 8.66 12.71
N THR A 13 -6.05 8.25 11.70
CA THR A 13 -6.41 6.83 11.44
C THR A 13 -5.24 6.03 10.90
N LEU A 14 -4.37 6.62 10.09
CA LEU A 14 -3.16 5.97 9.55
C LEU A 14 -1.99 6.03 10.55
N LEU A 15 -1.93 7.08 11.37
CA LEU A 15 -0.91 7.21 12.41
C LEU A 15 -1.11 6.23 13.56
N LYS A 16 -2.37 5.90 13.90
CA LYS A 16 -2.68 5.00 15.02
C LYS A 16 -2.06 3.61 14.87
N PRO A 17 -2.23 2.87 13.74
CA PRO A 17 -1.55 1.60 13.53
C PRO A 17 -0.03 1.68 13.64
N LEU A 18 0.58 2.74 13.11
CA LEU A 18 2.03 2.93 13.17
C LEU A 18 2.50 3.14 14.62
N ALA A 19 1.77 3.91 15.41
CA ALA A 19 2.08 4.10 16.84
C ALA A 19 1.88 2.80 17.64
N ASP A 20 0.81 2.05 17.35
CA ASP A 20 0.52 0.77 17.99
C ASP A 20 1.64 -0.25 17.69
N TYR A 21 2.11 -0.34 16.45
CA TYR A 21 3.26 -1.18 16.08
C TYR A 21 4.54 -0.77 16.80
N ALA A 22 4.80 0.53 16.92
CA ALA A 22 5.97 1.03 17.65
C ALA A 22 5.93 0.60 19.12
N GLY A 23 4.77 0.76 19.78
CA GLY A 23 4.55 0.34 21.16
C GLY A 23 4.78 -1.16 21.36
N ILE A 24 4.20 -1.99 20.49
CA ILE A 24 4.34 -3.45 20.55
C ILE A 24 5.80 -3.87 20.36
N LEU A 25 6.50 -3.31 19.36
CA LEU A 25 7.90 -3.65 19.09
C LEU A 25 8.82 -3.29 20.25
N LEU A 26 8.64 -2.11 20.86
CA LEU A 26 9.42 -1.71 22.04
C LEU A 26 9.10 -2.59 23.25
N HIS A 27 7.83 -2.96 23.44
CA HIS A 27 7.42 -3.86 24.51
C HIS A 27 8.04 -5.25 24.34
N ILE A 28 8.03 -5.81 23.12
CA ILE A 28 8.64 -7.10 22.82
C ILE A 28 10.15 -7.06 23.05
N LYS A 29 10.84 -6.02 22.59
CA LYS A 29 12.29 -5.88 22.81
C LYS A 29 12.64 -5.89 24.30
N LYS A 30 11.88 -5.17 25.11
CA LYS A 30 12.08 -5.13 26.57
C LYS A 30 11.78 -6.48 27.23
N ASN A 31 10.64 -7.09 26.89
CA ASN A 31 10.24 -8.37 27.50
C ASN A 31 11.20 -9.52 27.17
N LEU A 32 11.85 -9.47 26.01
CA LEU A 32 12.79 -10.49 25.55
C LEU A 32 14.26 -10.14 25.82
N SER A 33 14.57 -9.03 26.53
CA SER A 33 15.94 -8.53 26.75
C SER A 33 16.74 -8.39 25.44
N ALA A 34 16.07 -7.87 24.41
CA ALA A 34 16.56 -7.78 23.03
C ALA A 34 16.76 -6.32 22.58
N GLU A 35 17.12 -5.41 23.49
CA GLU A 35 17.19 -3.96 23.28
C GLU A 35 18.13 -3.57 22.13
N MET A 36 19.21 -4.33 21.91
CA MET A 36 20.19 -4.10 20.85
C MET A 36 19.85 -4.79 19.52
N SER A 37 18.81 -5.64 19.49
CA SER A 37 18.45 -6.37 18.29
C SER A 37 17.87 -5.44 17.21
N PRO A 38 18.35 -5.53 15.96
CA PRO A 38 17.81 -4.74 14.86
C PRO A 38 16.40 -5.25 14.47
N ILE A 39 15.53 -4.33 14.07
CA ILE A 39 14.19 -4.66 13.56
C ILE A 39 14.16 -4.38 12.05
N ILE A 40 13.68 -5.36 11.28
CA ILE A 40 13.27 -5.16 9.89
C ILE A 40 11.75 -5.30 9.83
N VAL A 41 11.07 -4.30 9.28
CA VAL A 41 9.61 -4.38 9.06
C VAL A 41 9.34 -4.84 7.64
N VAL A 42 8.44 -5.80 7.48
CA VAL A 42 8.12 -6.41 6.17
C VAL A 42 6.61 -6.31 5.96
N GLY A 43 6.20 -5.94 4.75
CA GLY A 43 4.80 -5.89 4.39
C GLY A 43 4.58 -5.92 2.88
N ALA A 44 3.36 -6.23 2.47
CA ALA A 44 2.95 -6.21 1.07
C ALA A 44 1.67 -5.39 0.86
N SER A 45 1.47 -4.84 -0.34
CA SER A 45 0.29 -4.00 -0.66
C SER A 45 0.13 -2.87 0.36
N TYR A 46 -1.05 -2.68 0.96
CA TYR A 46 -1.26 -1.73 2.05
C TYR A 46 -0.31 -1.97 3.25
N GLY A 47 -0.05 -3.24 3.60
CA GLY A 47 0.95 -3.58 4.63
C GLY A 47 2.37 -3.15 4.24
N GLY A 48 2.69 -3.15 2.95
CA GLY A 48 3.95 -2.62 2.42
C GLY A 48 4.03 -1.10 2.52
N MET A 49 2.91 -0.40 2.29
CA MET A 49 2.82 1.04 2.56
C MET A 49 3.04 1.34 4.04
N LEU A 50 2.40 0.58 4.93
CA LEU A 50 2.62 0.70 6.38
C LEU A 50 4.08 0.41 6.76
N ALA A 51 4.71 -0.61 6.20
CA ALA A 51 6.13 -0.92 6.45
C ALA A 51 7.05 0.23 6.02
N ALA A 52 6.84 0.78 4.81
CA ALA A 52 7.58 1.92 4.31
C ALA A 52 7.39 3.16 5.20
N TRP A 53 6.14 3.50 5.52
CA TRP A 53 5.79 4.64 6.37
C TRP A 53 6.27 4.46 7.81
N PHE A 54 6.27 3.24 8.34
CA PHE A 54 6.81 2.95 9.67
C PHE A 54 8.31 3.23 9.71
N ARG A 55 9.09 2.78 8.72
CA ARG A 55 10.53 3.10 8.66
C ARG A 55 10.78 4.60 8.51
N LEU A 56 9.97 5.31 7.74
CA LEU A 56 10.09 6.77 7.59
C LEU A 56 9.75 7.51 8.89
N LYS A 57 8.71 7.08 9.61
CA LYS A 57 8.23 7.75 10.83
C LYS A 57 9.01 7.38 12.08
N TYR A 58 9.44 6.13 12.21
CA TYR A 58 10.17 5.57 13.36
C TYR A 58 11.54 4.98 12.96
N PRO A 59 12.44 5.77 12.35
CA PRO A 59 13.74 5.26 11.89
C PRO A 59 14.68 4.84 13.05
N HIS A 60 14.39 5.26 14.28
CA HIS A 60 15.10 4.86 15.48
C HIS A 60 14.64 3.49 16.02
N ILE A 61 13.51 2.96 15.54
CA ILE A 61 12.97 1.65 15.95
C ILE A 61 13.30 0.58 14.90
N ALA A 62 12.93 0.81 13.63
CA ALA A 62 13.18 -0.13 12.55
C ALA A 62 14.42 0.25 11.76
N LEU A 63 15.38 -0.66 11.62
CA LEU A 63 16.61 -0.48 10.83
C LEU A 63 16.30 -0.35 9.33
N GLY A 64 15.32 -1.11 8.84
CA GLY A 64 14.95 -1.14 7.43
C GLY A 64 13.52 -1.64 7.23
N ALA A 65 13.03 -1.49 6.00
CA ALA A 65 11.71 -1.96 5.59
C ALA A 65 11.78 -2.69 4.24
N VAL A 66 11.00 -3.75 4.10
CA VAL A 66 10.69 -4.41 2.82
C VAL A 66 9.22 -4.15 2.50
N ALA A 67 8.97 -3.34 1.48
CA ALA A 67 7.64 -2.90 1.05
C ALA A 67 7.29 -3.52 -0.31
N SER A 68 6.78 -4.75 -0.28
CA SER A 68 6.49 -5.53 -1.50
C SER A 68 5.19 -5.07 -2.16
N SER A 69 5.21 -4.81 -3.47
CA SER A 69 4.03 -4.37 -4.24
C SER A 69 3.21 -3.26 -3.57
N ALA A 70 3.90 -2.32 -2.90
CA ALA A 70 3.27 -1.26 -2.12
C ALA A 70 2.92 -0.07 -3.04
N PRO A 71 1.63 0.28 -3.21
CA PRO A 71 1.22 1.34 -4.13
C PRO A 71 1.41 2.74 -3.52
N ILE A 72 2.62 3.07 -3.08
CA ILE A 72 2.95 4.33 -2.38
C ILE A 72 2.75 5.60 -3.23
N LEU A 73 2.67 5.45 -4.56
CA LEU A 73 2.50 6.56 -5.52
C LEU A 73 1.06 6.71 -6.05
N TYR A 74 0.10 5.91 -5.59
CA TYR A 74 -1.29 5.93 -6.06
C TYR A 74 -2.15 7.02 -5.39
N PHE A 75 -1.53 8.13 -4.97
CA PHE A 75 -2.17 9.26 -4.29
C PHE A 75 -1.90 10.58 -5.03
N ASP A 76 -2.64 11.63 -4.68
CA ASP A 76 -2.39 13.02 -5.08
C ASP A 76 -2.18 13.25 -6.58
N ASN A 77 -2.89 12.51 -7.43
CA ASN A 77 -2.77 12.54 -8.90
C ASN A 77 -1.33 12.28 -9.42
N ILE A 78 -0.47 11.63 -8.64
CA ILE A 78 0.88 11.24 -9.07
C ILE A 78 0.79 10.13 -10.13
N THR A 79 -0.12 9.17 -9.92
CA THR A 79 -0.38 8.08 -10.87
C THR A 79 -1.70 8.33 -11.60
N PRO A 80 -1.77 8.17 -12.95
CA PRO A 80 -3.01 8.29 -13.72
C PRO A 80 -4.10 7.36 -13.17
N SER A 81 -5.35 7.82 -13.13
CA SER A 81 -6.47 7.08 -12.55
C SER A 81 -6.77 5.75 -13.26
N ASN A 82 -6.46 5.66 -14.55
CA ASN A 82 -6.64 4.46 -15.36
C ASN A 82 -5.42 3.51 -15.35
N ALA A 83 -4.30 3.88 -14.72
CA ALA A 83 -3.05 3.13 -14.79
C ALA A 83 -3.19 1.66 -14.33
N TYR A 84 -4.00 1.41 -13.30
CA TYR A 84 -4.27 0.05 -12.82
C TYR A 84 -4.98 -0.78 -13.91
N TYR A 85 -6.04 -0.24 -14.51
CA TYR A 85 -6.82 -0.95 -15.53
C TYR A 85 -6.04 -1.14 -16.84
N ASP A 86 -5.21 -0.17 -17.20
CA ASP A 86 -4.30 -0.27 -18.35
C ASP A 86 -3.30 -1.40 -18.14
N LEU A 87 -2.72 -1.52 -16.94
CA LEU A 87 -1.80 -2.60 -16.59
C LEU A 87 -2.49 -3.97 -16.63
N VAL A 88 -3.67 -4.10 -16.00
CA VAL A 88 -4.46 -5.35 -16.04
C VAL A 88 -4.77 -5.74 -17.49
N SER A 89 -5.21 -4.80 -18.31
CA SER A 89 -5.52 -5.03 -19.73
C SER A 89 -4.29 -5.48 -20.51
N LYS A 90 -3.13 -4.89 -20.20
CA LYS A 90 -1.84 -5.25 -20.80
C LYS A 90 -1.43 -6.66 -20.42
N ASP A 91 -1.54 -7.07 -19.15
CA ASP A 91 -1.18 -8.42 -18.70
C ASP A 91 -1.97 -9.50 -19.45
N PHE A 92 -3.28 -9.31 -19.64
CA PHE A 92 -4.10 -10.23 -20.44
C PHE A 92 -3.68 -10.25 -21.92
N ARG A 93 -3.31 -9.09 -22.48
CA ARG A 93 -2.86 -9.00 -23.87
C ARG A 93 -1.51 -9.69 -24.08
N GLU A 94 -0.56 -9.51 -23.16
CA GLU A 94 0.75 -10.15 -23.19
C GLU A 94 0.63 -11.67 -23.02
N GLY A 95 -0.31 -12.14 -22.19
CA GLY A 95 -0.63 -13.56 -22.08
C GLY A 95 -1.28 -14.13 -23.35
N SER A 96 -2.23 -13.41 -23.93
CA SER A 96 -2.86 -13.76 -25.22
C SER A 96 -3.69 -12.62 -25.82
N GLU A 97 -3.40 -12.27 -27.07
CA GLU A 97 -4.17 -11.30 -27.84
C GLU A 97 -5.64 -11.73 -28.03
N SER A 98 -5.91 -13.03 -28.17
CA SER A 98 -7.29 -13.52 -28.28
C SER A 98 -8.03 -13.40 -26.96
N CYS A 99 -7.37 -13.68 -25.82
CA CYS A 99 -7.95 -13.52 -24.49
C CYS A 99 -8.36 -12.07 -24.22
N TYR A 100 -7.45 -11.13 -24.47
CA TYR A 100 -7.72 -9.70 -24.35
C TYR A 100 -8.92 -9.25 -25.20
N LYS A 101 -9.00 -9.70 -26.47
CA LYS A 101 -10.13 -9.37 -27.36
C LYS A 101 -11.45 -9.95 -26.87
N THR A 102 -11.47 -11.21 -26.44
CA THR A 102 -12.66 -11.86 -25.91
C THR A 102 -13.19 -11.16 -24.66
N ILE A 103 -12.31 -10.84 -23.70
CA ILE A 103 -12.69 -10.10 -22.48
C ILE A 103 -13.23 -8.70 -22.85
N LYS A 104 -12.60 -8.01 -23.80
CA LYS A 104 -13.07 -6.70 -24.24
C LYS A 104 -14.47 -6.76 -24.86
N GLN A 105 -14.75 -7.78 -25.67
CA GLN A 105 -16.04 -7.95 -26.34
C GLN A 105 -17.15 -8.39 -25.39
N SER A 106 -16.84 -9.17 -24.34
CA SER A 106 -17.84 -9.73 -23.45
C SER A 106 -18.65 -8.66 -22.70
N TRP A 107 -18.06 -7.51 -22.40
CA TRP A 107 -18.77 -6.41 -21.73
C TRP A 107 -20.01 -5.95 -22.50
N ALA A 108 -19.91 -5.84 -23.83
CA ALA A 108 -21.03 -5.45 -24.68
C ALA A 108 -22.13 -6.52 -24.76
N GLU A 109 -21.82 -7.78 -24.43
CA GLU A 109 -22.82 -8.85 -24.34
C GLU A 109 -23.50 -8.90 -22.96
N ILE A 110 -22.79 -8.50 -21.90
CA ILE A 110 -23.34 -8.39 -20.53
C ILE A 110 -24.29 -7.20 -20.40
N ASP A 111 -24.01 -6.10 -21.09
CA ASP A 111 -24.80 -4.87 -21.04
C ASP A 111 -26.09 -4.91 -21.89
N LYS A 112 -26.37 -6.03 -22.59
CA LYS A 112 -27.61 -6.26 -23.35
C LYS A 112 -28.76 -6.69 -22.45
#